data_AF-A0A963X7S3-F1
#
_entry.id   AF-A0A963X7S3-F1
#
_cell.length_a   1.000
_cell.length_b   1.000
_cell.length_c   1.000
_cell.angle_alpha   90.00
_cell.angle_beta   90.00
_cell.angle_gamma   90.00
#
_symmetry.space_group_name_H-M   'P 1'
#
loop_
_entity.id
_entity.type
_entity.pdbx_description
1 polymer ?
#
loop_
_entity_poly.entity_id
_entity_poly.type
_entity_poly.pdbx_seq_one_letter_code
_entity_poly.pdbx_strand_id
1 'polypeptide(L)'
;ILGLDRAGVENYQITLGGDATENARIGERAGPGFAYDQVVPAIERLLRAYLSLRVDPAESFAVAFQRLGAEPFKAALYPAEAARDAA
;
A
#
# COMPACT_ATOMS: atom_id res chain seq x y z
N ILE A 1 8.73 4.05 -2.30
CA ILE A 1 8.04 4.78 -3.39
C ILE A 1 9.05 4.96 -4.50
N LEU A 2 8.73 4.54 -5.72
CA LEU A 2 9.60 4.68 -6.89
C LEU A 2 8.95 5.64 -7.89
N GLY A 3 9.60 6.76 -8.19
CA GLY A 3 9.17 7.69 -9.25
C GLY A 3 9.54 7.15 -10.63
N LEU A 4 8.58 7.16 -11.55
CA LEU A 4 8.70 6.79 -12.95
C LEU A 4 8.28 7.98 -13.80
N ASP A 5 9.20 8.52 -14.59
CA ASP A 5 8.85 9.46 -15.65
C ASP A 5 8.33 8.67 -16.86
N ARG A 6 7.08 8.92 -17.23
CA ARG A 6 6.54 8.47 -18.52
C ARG A 6 5.92 9.67 -19.22
N ALA A 7 6.55 10.09 -20.32
CA ALA A 7 6.05 11.15 -21.20
C ALA A 7 5.77 12.49 -20.48
N GLY A 8 6.58 12.84 -19.46
CA GLY A 8 6.43 14.10 -18.71
C GLY A 8 5.38 14.07 -17.60
N VAL A 9 4.82 12.89 -17.30
CA VAL A 9 3.90 12.67 -16.17
C VAL A 9 4.58 11.79 -15.14
N GLU A 10 4.85 12.35 -13.96
CA GLU A 10 5.42 11.63 -12.83
C GLU A 10 4.40 10.63 -12.29
N ASN A 11 4.74 9.35 -12.38
CA ASN A 11 3.97 8.24 -11.83
C ASN A 11 4.77 7.55 -10.73
N TYR A 12 4.10 7.17 -9.65
CA TYR A 12 4.75 6.63 -8.47
C TYR A 12 4.24 5.24 -8.15
N GLN A 13 5.16 4.28 -8.13
CA GLN A 13 4.86 2.91 -7.74
C GLN A 13 4.97 2.76 -6.21
N ILE A 14 3.91 2.19 -5.61
CA ILE A 14 3.91 1.74 -4.22
C ILE A 14 4.23 0.25 -4.18
N THR A 15 5.14 -0.11 -3.29
CA THR A 15 5.49 -1.49 -2.95
C THR A 15 5.20 -1.74 -1.46
N LEU A 16 4.72 -2.93 -1.13
CA LEU A 16 4.30 -3.31 0.23
C LEU A 16 4.95 -4.64 0.65
N GLY A 17 5.09 -4.85 1.97
CA GLY A 17 5.61 -6.10 2.53
C GLY A 17 7.13 -6.24 2.52
N GLY A 18 7.86 -5.16 2.23
CA GLY A 18 9.32 -5.16 2.34
C GLY A 18 9.78 -5.16 3.81
N ASP A 19 10.82 -5.94 4.10
CA ASP A 19 11.43 -6.05 5.42
C ASP A 19 12.95 -5.97 5.27
N ALA A 20 13.60 -5.11 6.04
CA ALA A 20 15.05 -4.89 6.02
C ALA A 20 15.78 -5.52 7.22
N THR A 21 15.07 -6.29 8.04
CA THR A 21 15.63 -7.01 9.19
C THR A 21 16.23 -8.36 8.77
N GLU A 22 16.55 -9.23 9.74
CA GLU A 22 16.99 -10.61 9.52
C GLU A 22 15.98 -11.46 8.74
N ASN A 23 14.69 -11.09 8.75
CA ASN A 23 13.64 -11.71 7.95
C ASN A 23 13.43 -10.97 6.63
N ALA A 24 14.54 -10.63 5.96
CA ALA A 24 14.54 -9.75 4.81
C ALA A 24 13.57 -10.20 3.72
N ARG A 25 12.75 -9.24 3.25
CA ARG A 25 11.79 -9.45 2.16
C ARG A 25 11.80 -8.27 1.22
N ILE A 26 11.76 -8.56 -0.07
CA ILE A 26 11.56 -7.54 -1.10
C ILE A 26 10.07 -7.19 -1.12
N GLY A 27 9.75 -5.90 -1.03
CA GLY A 27 8.38 -5.43 -1.15
C GLY A 27 7.84 -5.67 -2.55
N GLU A 28 6.59 -6.11 -2.63
CA GLU A 28 5.91 -6.42 -3.88
C GLU A 28 5.06 -5.24 -4.35
N ARG A 29 4.84 -5.14 -5.67
CA ARG A 29 4.01 -4.08 -6.26
C ARG A 29 2.57 -4.23 -5.79
N ALA A 30 2.01 -3.17 -5.21
CA ALA A 30 0.64 -3.18 -4.73
C ALA A 30 -0.39 -3.19 -5.87
N GLY A 31 -0.07 -2.56 -7.00
CA GLY A 31 -0.96 -2.40 -8.16
C GLY A 31 -0.44 -1.31 -9.12
N PRO A 32 -1.32 -0.66 -9.89
CA PRO A 32 -0.97 0.46 -10.77
C PRO A 32 -0.25 1.60 -10.03
N GLY A 33 0.55 2.39 -10.77
CA GLY A 33 1.19 3.59 -10.23
C GLY A 33 0.20 4.74 -10.03
N PHE A 34 0.52 5.64 -9.11
CA PHE A 34 -0.27 6.85 -8.84
C PHE A 34 0.35 8.06 -9.52
N ALA A 35 -0.46 8.96 -10.07
CA ALA A 35 0.01 10.29 -10.45
C ALA A 35 0.52 11.06 -9.21
N TYR A 36 1.41 12.03 -9.41
CA TYR A 36 2.01 12.85 -8.35
C TYR A 36 1.01 13.34 -7.29
N ASP A 37 -0.11 13.91 -7.72
CA ASP A 37 -1.17 14.47 -6.88
C ASP A 37 -1.99 13.39 -6.15
N GLN A 38 -1.92 12.14 -6.60
CA GLN A 38 -2.65 11.01 -6.04
C GLN A 38 -1.84 10.18 -5.04
N VAL A 39 -0.51 10.33 -5.00
CA VAL A 39 0.35 9.58 -4.07
C VAL A 39 0.02 9.89 -2.62
N VAL A 40 -0.07 11.17 -2.26
CA VAL A 40 -0.33 11.58 -0.88
C VAL A 40 -1.70 11.06 -0.40
N PRO A 41 -2.81 11.24 -1.14
CA PRO A 41 -4.09 10.62 -0.80
C PRO A 41 -4.06 9.09 -0.72
N ALA A 42 -3.25 8.41 -1.53
CA ALA A 42 -3.12 6.96 -1.48
C ALA A 42 -2.43 6.48 -0.20
N ILE A 43 -1.34 7.15 0.21
CA ILE A 43 -0.65 6.86 1.46
C ILE A 43 -1.54 7.13 2.67
N GLU A 44 -2.33 8.21 2.65
CA GLU A 44 -3.29 8.48 3.72
C GLU A 44 -4.33 7.34 3.86
N ARG A 45 -4.91 6.88 2.75
CA ARG A 45 -5.84 5.74 2.76
C ARG A 45 -5.20 4.46 3.31
N LEU A 46 -3.96 4.20 2.92
CA LEU A 46 -3.18 3.07 3.42
C LEU A 46 -2.96 3.15 4.94
N LEU A 47 -2.56 4.32 5.45
CA LEU A 47 -2.35 4.54 6.88
C LEU A 47 -3.65 4.43 7.67
N ARG A 48 -4.76 4.96 7.15
CA ARG A 48 -6.09 4.82 7.76
C ARG A 48 -6.51 3.36 7.83
N ALA A 49 -6.33 2.59 6.76
CA ALA A 49 -6.62 1.16 6.76
C ALA A 49 -5.80 0.42 7.82
N TYR A 50 -4.50 0.69 7.90
CA TYR A 50 -3.64 0.14 8.95
C TYR A 50 -4.13 0.47 10.36
N LEU A 51 -4.41 1.74 10.65
CA LEU A 51 -4.85 2.17 11.97
C LEU A 51 -6.21 1.57 12.36
N SER A 52 -7.09 1.30 11.39
CA SER A 52 -8.38 0.66 11.60
C SER A 52 -8.29 -0.85 11.79
N LEU A 53 -7.26 -1.50 11.22
CA LEU A 53 -7.09 -2.96 11.22
C LEU A 53 -6.08 -3.46 12.25
N ARG A 54 -5.28 -2.56 12.83
CA ARG A 54 -4.36 -2.92 13.91
C ARG A 54 -5.12 -3.33 15.16
N VAL A 55 -4.63 -4.35 15.86
CA VAL A 55 -5.27 -4.88 17.07
C VAL A 55 -4.80 -4.19 18.35
N ASP A 56 -3.64 -3.55 18.32
CA ASP A 56 -3.04 -2.85 19.46
C ASP A 56 -2.27 -1.60 19.00
N PRO A 57 -2.21 -0.50 19.79
CA PRO A 57 -1.41 0.67 19.46
C PRO A 57 0.08 0.40 19.22
N ALA A 58 0.65 -0.64 19.84
CA ALA A 58 2.03 -1.07 19.67
C ALA A 58 2.24 -2.00 18.47
N GLU A 59 1.17 -2.55 17.86
CA GLU A 59 1.30 -3.33 16.62
C GLU A 59 1.76 -2.40 15.50
N SER A 60 2.90 -2.73 14.87
CA SER A 60 3.44 -1.95 13.75
C SER A 60 2.75 -2.28 12.42
N PHE A 61 2.92 -1.42 11.43
CA PHE A 61 2.42 -1.68 10.06
C PHE A 61 2.93 -3.02 9.51
N ALA A 62 4.21 -3.33 9.72
CA ALA A 62 4.82 -4.57 9.22
C ALA A 62 4.17 -5.81 9.85
N VAL A 63 3.90 -5.77 11.17
CA VAL A 63 3.25 -6.88 11.88
C VAL A 63 1.80 -7.05 11.41
N ALA A 64 1.05 -5.95 11.31
CA ALA A 64 -0.32 -5.97 10.79
C ALA A 64 -0.37 -6.52 9.35
N PHE A 65 0.59 -6.12 8.50
CA PHE A 65 0.71 -6.60 7.12
C PHE A 65 1.03 -8.10 7.04
N GLN A 66 1.92 -8.61 7.89
CA GLN A 66 2.25 -10.03 7.94
C GLN A 66 1.05 -10.88 8.39
N ARG A 67 0.23 -10.37 9.33
CA ARG A 67 -0.97 -11.05 9.86
C ARG A 67 -2.12 -11.06 8.86
N LEU A 68 -2.38 -9.93 8.21
CA LEU A 68 -3.55 -9.73 7.35
C LEU A 68 -3.29 -10.05 5.87
N GLY A 69 -2.03 -10.07 5.45
CA GLY A 69 -1.67 -10.13 4.04
C GLY A 69 -1.94 -8.81 3.30
N ALA A 70 -1.73 -8.81 1.99
CA ALA A 70 -1.76 -7.60 1.17
C ALA A 70 -3.17 -7.10 0.83
N GLU A 71 -4.15 -7.99 0.78
CA GLU A 71 -5.51 -7.72 0.27
C GLU A 71 -6.18 -6.48 0.88
N PRO A 72 -6.31 -6.33 2.22
CA PRO A 72 -6.97 -5.15 2.78
C PRO A 72 -6.25 -3.83 2.47
N PHE A 73 -4.93 -3.88 2.31
CA PHE A 73 -4.12 -2.71 1.99
C PHE A 73 -4.20 -2.35 0.50
N LYS A 74 -4.30 -3.35 -0.38
CA LYS A 74 -4.57 -3.15 -1.81
C LYS A 74 -5.96 -2.54 -2.01
N ALA A 75 -6.98 -3.06 -1.32
CA ALA A 75 -8.33 -2.52 -1.39
C ALA A 75 -8.39 -1.05 -0.94
N ALA A 76 -7.63 -0.67 0.09
CA ALA A 76 -7.53 0.73 0.54
C ALA A 76 -6.85 1.65 -0.49
N LEU A 77 -5.84 1.14 -1.19
CA LEU A 77 -5.14 1.86 -2.26
C LEU A 77 -6.00 2.02 -3.52
N TYR A 78 -6.82 1.02 -3.85
CA TYR A 78 -7.63 0.95 -5.07
C TYR A 78 -9.14 0.73 -4.79
N PRO A 79 -9.83 1.69 -4.15
CA PRO A 79 -11.22 1.53 -3.73
C PRO A 79 -12.22 1.32 -4.88
N ALA A 80 -11.91 1.81 -6.09
CA ALA A 80 -12.74 1.59 -7.28
C ALA A 80 -12.61 0.17 -7.86
N GLU A 81 -11.48 -0.51 -7.68
CA GLU A 81 -11.28 -1.92 -8.05
C GLU A 81 -11.88 -2.85 -7.00
N ALA A 82 -11.70 -2.54 -5.71
CA ALA A 82 -12.33 -3.29 -4.61
C ALA A 82 -13.87 -3.36 -4.73
N ALA A 83 -14.51 -2.29 -5.22
CA ALA A 83 -15.95 -2.27 -5.45
C ALA A 83 -16.39 -3.13 -6.65
N ARG A 84 -15.50 -3.45 -7.60
CA ARG A 84 -15.77 -4.36 -8.72
C ARG A 84 -15.55 -5.82 -8.36
N ASP A 85 -14.57 -6.13 -7.51
CA ASP A 85 -14.30 -7.51 -7.08
C ASP A 85 -15.30 -8.02 -6.02
N ALA A 86 -16.01 -7.10 -5.35
CA ALA A 86 -17.04 -7.41 -4.36
C ALA A 86 -18.47 -7.54 -4.94
N ALA A 87 -18.64 -7.37 -6.26
CA ALA A 87 -19.92 -7.39 -6.98
C ALA A 87 -20.03 -8.60 -7.91
#